data_AF-A0A8J3Q9P0-F1
#
_entry.id   AF-A0A8J3Q9P0-F1
#
_cell.length_a   1.000
_cell.length_b   1.000
_cell.length_c   1.000
_cell.angle_alpha   90.00
_cell.angle_beta   90.00
_cell.angle_gamma   90.00
#
_symmetry.space_group_name_H-M   'P 1'
#
loop_
_entity.id
_entity.type
_entity.pdbx_description
1 polymer ?
#
loop_
_entity_poly.entity_id
_entity_poly.type
_entity_poly.pdbx_seq_one_letter_code
_entity_poly.pdbx_strand_id
1 'polypeptide(L)'
;MPVTHADVVNVLQPDEIDYPNAARHLSAEAVPILAEIAAGPDPGLASKAASLAGFLPGNAASVILPKAATHPNPVVRIAAAASIAHHAELLELADHLAKDPDEGVRRWASSSAHALRTQTPN
;
A
#
# COMPACT_ATOMS: atom_id res chain seq x y z
N MET A 1 11.10 1.33 -22.78
CA MET A 1 12.25 0.98 -21.92
C MET A 1 11.67 0.25 -20.71
N PRO A 2 12.32 -0.82 -20.21
CA PRO A 2 11.84 -1.52 -19.02
C PRO A 2 11.95 -0.59 -17.80
N VAL A 3 10.98 -0.67 -16.89
CA VAL A 3 11.03 0.07 -15.61
C VAL A 3 12.14 -0.50 -14.73
N THR A 4 13.01 0.36 -14.19
CA THR A 4 14.12 -0.06 -13.31
C THR A 4 13.84 0.23 -11.84
N HIS A 5 14.60 -0.42 -10.95
CA HIS A 5 14.54 -0.13 -9.51
C HIS A 5 14.85 1.34 -9.20
N ALA A 6 15.80 1.95 -9.93
CA ALA A 6 16.13 3.36 -9.77
C ALA A 6 14.96 4.27 -10.16
N ASP A 7 14.23 3.93 -11.23
CA ASP A 7 13.05 4.71 -11.66
C ASP A 7 11.96 4.71 -10.58
N VAL A 8 11.68 3.55 -10.00
CA VAL A 8 10.68 3.42 -8.93
C VAL A 8 11.13 4.17 -7.67
N VAL A 9 12.40 4.06 -7.28
CA VAL A 9 12.93 4.81 -6.12
C VAL A 9 12.84 6.32 -6.35
N ASN A 10 13.17 6.82 -7.54
CA ASN A 10 13.07 8.24 -7.86
C ASN A 10 11.64 8.78 -7.70
N VAL A 11 10.61 7.97 -8.01
CA VAL A 11 9.21 8.31 -7.76
C VAL A 11 8.88 8.39 -6.26
N LEU A 12 9.53 7.57 -5.44
CA LEU A 12 9.32 7.50 -3.98
C LEU A 12 10.22 8.46 -3.18
N GLN A 13 11.25 9.05 -3.77
CA GLN A 13 12.17 9.92 -3.06
C GLN A 13 11.59 11.24 -2.55
N PRO A 14 10.71 11.95 -3.27
CA PRO A 14 10.18 13.24 -2.81
C PRO A 14 9.57 13.16 -1.41
N ASP A 15 9.81 14.18 -0.58
CA ASP A 15 9.25 14.25 0.77
C ASP A 15 7.72 14.31 0.73
N GLU A 16 7.18 15.06 -0.22
CA GLU A 16 5.76 15.10 -0.56
C GLU A 16 5.53 14.41 -1.91
N ILE A 17 4.79 13.29 -1.88
CA ILE A 17 4.42 12.53 -3.08
C ILE A 17 2.95 12.77 -3.37
N ASP A 18 2.65 13.25 -4.56
CA ASP A 18 1.31 13.18 -5.13
C ASP A 18 1.08 11.77 -5.65
N TYR A 19 0.58 10.88 -4.79
CA TYR A 19 0.39 9.46 -5.13
C TYR A 19 -0.52 9.23 -6.35
N PRO A 20 -1.68 9.93 -6.51
CA PRO A 20 -2.47 9.84 -7.73
C PRO A 20 -1.69 10.16 -9.01
N ASN A 21 -0.89 11.23 -9.01
CA ASN A 21 -0.11 11.58 -10.20
C ASN A 21 1.08 10.63 -10.38
N ALA A 22 1.78 10.26 -9.31
CA ALA A 22 2.86 9.28 -9.35
C ALA A 22 2.41 7.92 -9.93
N ALA A 23 1.22 7.44 -9.55
CA ALA A 23 0.66 6.18 -10.04
C ALA A 23 0.43 6.20 -11.56
N ARG A 24 0.13 7.36 -12.16
CA ARG A 24 -0.05 7.50 -13.61
C ARG A 24 1.25 7.33 -14.40
N HIS A 25 2.38 7.53 -13.75
CA HIS A 25 3.69 7.43 -14.38
C HIS A 25 4.30 6.02 -14.25
N LEU A 26 3.68 5.13 -13.48
CA LEU A 26 4.14 3.76 -13.31
C LEU A 26 3.35 2.79 -14.19
N SER A 27 4.08 1.92 -14.90
CA SER A 27 3.49 0.81 -15.64
C SER A 27 3.32 -0.42 -14.74
N ALA A 28 2.59 -1.43 -15.21
CA ALA A 28 2.44 -2.71 -14.50
C ALA A 28 3.78 -3.41 -14.22
N GLU A 29 4.84 -3.12 -14.99
CA GLU A 29 6.20 -3.63 -14.78
C GLU A 29 6.84 -3.12 -13.48
N ALA A 30 6.34 -2.01 -12.93
CA ALA A 30 6.81 -1.46 -11.65
C ALA A 30 6.31 -2.25 -10.44
N VAL A 31 5.25 -3.06 -10.59
CA VAL A 31 4.57 -3.74 -9.47
C VAL A 31 5.50 -4.69 -8.71
N PRO A 32 6.29 -5.57 -9.35
CA PRO A 32 7.23 -6.44 -8.62
C PRO A 32 8.29 -5.63 -7.84
N ILE A 33 8.79 -4.55 -8.43
CA ILE A 33 9.80 -3.68 -7.81
C ILE A 33 9.21 -2.96 -6.59
N LEU A 34 8.01 -2.40 -6.71
CA LEU A 34 7.30 -1.79 -5.58
C LEU A 34 7.01 -2.80 -4.47
N ALA A 35 6.69 -4.04 -4.83
CA ALA A 35 6.46 -5.11 -3.87
C ALA A 35 7.74 -5.47 -3.10
N GLU A 36 8.90 -5.45 -3.76
CA GLU A 36 10.21 -5.60 -3.11
C GLU A 36 10.52 -4.43 -2.17
N ILE A 37 10.30 -3.19 -2.63
CA ILE A 37 10.52 -1.99 -1.80
C ILE A 37 9.60 -1.98 -0.57
N ALA A 38 8.33 -2.34 -0.73
CA ALA A 38 7.36 -2.40 0.37
C ALA A 38 7.70 -3.46 1.44
N ALA A 39 8.47 -4.49 1.07
CA ALA A 39 9.01 -5.49 1.99
C ALA A 39 10.43 -5.16 2.47
N GLY A 40 11.03 -4.10 1.93
CA GLY A 40 12.42 -3.73 2.15
C GLY A 40 12.68 -3.15 3.53
N PRO A 41 13.96 -3.03 3.94
CA PRO A 41 14.34 -2.64 5.29
C PRO A 41 14.18 -1.14 5.58
N ASP A 42 14.07 -0.29 4.55
CA ASP A 42 13.89 1.15 4.70
C ASP A 42 12.41 1.47 4.93
N PRO A 43 11.99 1.82 6.17
CA PRO A 43 10.58 2.04 6.45
C PRO A 43 9.99 3.24 5.71
N GLY A 44 10.80 4.25 5.37
CA GLY A 44 10.35 5.45 4.67
C GLY A 44 9.99 5.12 3.23
N LEU A 45 10.87 4.41 2.51
CA LEU A 45 10.57 3.94 1.17
C LEU A 45 9.45 2.88 1.17
N ALA A 46 9.47 1.95 2.12
CA ALA A 46 8.47 0.89 2.22
C ALA A 46 7.07 1.45 2.49
N SER A 47 6.92 2.44 3.38
CA SER A 47 5.62 3.06 3.64
C SER A 47 5.10 3.81 2.42
N LYS A 48 5.97 4.51 1.68
CA LYS A 48 5.59 5.23 0.46
C LYS A 48 5.19 4.26 -0.65
N ALA A 49 5.87 3.14 -0.80
CA ALA A 49 5.49 2.08 -1.74
C ALA A 49 4.11 1.50 -1.40
N ALA A 50 3.83 1.26 -0.11
CA ALA A 50 2.53 0.80 0.36
C ALA A 50 1.41 1.85 0.12
N SER A 51 1.70 3.13 0.35
CA SER A 51 0.77 4.23 0.03
C SER A 51 0.46 4.31 -1.47
N LEU A 52 1.49 4.26 -2.31
CA LEU A 52 1.35 4.33 -3.76
C LEU A 52 0.54 3.15 -4.34
N ALA A 53 0.68 1.96 -3.76
CA ALA A 53 -0.04 0.77 -4.19
C ALA A 53 -1.57 0.95 -4.19
N GLY A 54 -2.11 1.77 -3.27
CA GLY A 54 -3.53 2.06 -3.21
C GLY A 54 -4.08 2.84 -4.42
N PHE A 55 -3.20 3.49 -5.19
CA PHE A 55 -3.55 4.31 -6.36
C PHE A 55 -3.23 3.63 -7.70
N LEU A 56 -2.54 2.50 -7.68
CA LEU A 56 -2.18 1.77 -8.88
C LEU A 56 -3.37 1.00 -9.44
N PRO A 57 -3.50 0.90 -10.78
CA PRO A 57 -4.57 0.15 -11.40
C PRO A 57 -4.37 -1.37 -11.28
N GLY A 58 -5.45 -2.12 -11.51
CA GLY A 58 -5.41 -3.57 -11.59
C GLY A 58 -5.18 -4.25 -10.23
N ASN A 59 -4.38 -5.30 -10.21
CA ASN A 59 -4.14 -6.12 -9.02
C ASN A 59 -2.92 -5.67 -8.19
N ALA A 60 -2.36 -4.49 -8.45
CA ALA A 60 -1.14 -4.00 -7.81
C ALA A 60 -1.28 -3.94 -6.27
N ALA A 61 -2.39 -3.42 -5.77
CA ALA A 61 -2.69 -3.37 -4.34
C ALA A 61 -2.65 -4.77 -3.71
N SER A 62 -3.27 -5.75 -4.36
CA SER A 62 -3.30 -7.15 -3.94
C SER A 62 -1.93 -7.85 -3.93
N VAL A 63 -0.96 -7.35 -4.70
CA VAL A 63 0.42 -7.88 -4.70
C VAL A 63 1.29 -7.21 -3.63
N ILE A 64 1.13 -5.89 -3.45
CA ILE A 64 2.05 -5.07 -2.65
C ILE A 64 1.59 -4.98 -1.19
N LEU A 65 0.31 -4.72 -0.94
CA LEU A 65 -0.20 -4.43 0.41
C LEU A 65 -0.05 -5.61 1.39
N PRO A 66 -0.21 -6.89 1.00
CA PRO A 66 0.05 -8.01 1.92
C PRO A 66 1.50 -8.08 2.40
N LYS A 67 2.46 -7.65 1.59
CA LYS A 67 3.88 -7.62 1.98
C LYS A 67 4.13 -6.49 2.99
N ALA A 68 3.61 -5.30 2.71
CA ALA A 68 3.70 -4.16 3.63
C ALA A 68 2.98 -4.42 4.97
N ALA A 69 1.86 -5.15 4.94
CA ALA A 69 1.07 -5.49 6.11
C ALA A 69 1.79 -6.40 7.11
N THR A 70 2.83 -7.11 6.71
CA THR A 70 3.64 -7.97 7.62
C THR A 70 4.95 -7.32 8.03
N HIS A 71 5.17 -6.05 7.66
CA HIS A 71 6.42 -5.34 7.91
C HIS A 71 6.64 -5.09 9.42
N PRO A 72 7.87 -5.25 9.96
CA PRO A 72 8.15 -5.08 11.39
C PRO A 72 7.88 -3.65 11.89
N ASN A 73 8.11 -2.65 11.05
CA ASN A 73 7.82 -1.25 11.38
C ASN A 73 6.32 -0.94 11.26
N PRO A 74 5.65 -0.45 12.32
CA PRO A 74 4.22 -0.13 12.31
C PRO A 74 3.85 0.98 11.32
N VAL A 75 4.76 1.92 11.01
CA VAL A 75 4.50 2.99 10.02
C VAL A 75 4.19 2.42 8.64
N VAL A 76 4.90 1.36 8.24
CA VAL A 76 4.65 0.67 6.96
C VAL A 76 3.32 -0.07 6.99
N ARG A 77 2.99 -0.72 8.12
CA ARG A 77 1.69 -1.39 8.29
C ARG A 77 0.52 -0.41 8.33
N ILE A 78 0.72 0.79 8.89
CA ILE A 78 -0.25 1.90 8.86
C ILE A 78 -0.50 2.33 7.42
N ALA A 79 0.56 2.56 6.65
CA ALA A 79 0.45 2.91 5.23
C ALA A 79 -0.30 1.82 4.45
N ALA A 80 0.00 0.55 4.71
CA ALA A 80 -0.73 -0.57 4.11
C ALA A 80 -2.22 -0.53 4.49
N ALA A 81 -2.54 -0.40 5.78
CA ALA A 81 -3.91 -0.36 6.28
C ALA A 81 -4.73 0.80 5.68
N ALA A 82 -4.13 1.98 5.55
CA ALA A 82 -4.78 3.16 4.97
C ALA A 82 -5.05 3.00 3.46
N SER A 83 -4.17 2.31 2.73
CA SER A 83 -4.29 2.10 1.28
C SER A 83 -5.36 1.08 0.86
N ILE A 84 -5.92 0.30 1.79
CA ILE A 84 -6.88 -0.78 1.48
C ILE A 84 -8.30 -0.26 1.15
N ALA A 85 -8.66 0.96 1.56
CA ALA A 85 -10.06 1.44 1.62
C ALA A 85 -10.90 1.41 0.32
N HIS A 86 -10.27 1.17 -0.84
CA HIS A 86 -10.92 1.09 -2.15
C HIS A 86 -10.73 -0.26 -2.86
N HIS A 87 -10.14 -1.24 -2.19
CA HIS A 87 -9.79 -2.55 -2.74
C HIS A 87 -10.60 -3.64 -2.02
N ALA A 88 -11.81 -3.90 -2.51
CA ALA A 88 -12.78 -4.79 -1.85
C ALA A 88 -12.26 -6.22 -1.68
N GLU A 89 -11.39 -6.68 -2.57
CA GLU A 89 -10.73 -7.98 -2.48
C GLU A 89 -9.77 -8.10 -1.29
N LEU A 90 -9.42 -6.98 -0.64
CA LEU A 90 -8.53 -6.90 0.52
C LEU A 90 -9.25 -6.76 1.86
N LEU A 91 -10.57 -7.00 1.91
CA LEU A 91 -11.35 -6.94 3.15
C LEU A 91 -10.77 -7.84 4.26
N GLU A 92 -10.39 -9.07 3.93
CA GLU A 92 -9.77 -10.00 4.89
C GLU A 92 -8.44 -9.49 5.44
N LEU A 93 -7.65 -8.80 4.61
CA LEU A 93 -6.40 -8.18 5.05
C LEU A 93 -6.67 -7.01 6.00
N ALA A 94 -7.70 -6.20 5.73
CA ALA A 94 -8.12 -5.12 6.62
C ALA A 94 -8.61 -5.68 7.97
N ASP A 95 -9.39 -6.75 7.98
CA ASP A 95 -9.87 -7.40 9.20
C ASP A 95 -8.75 -8.04 10.02
N HIS A 96 -7.72 -8.56 9.34
CA HIS A 96 -6.50 -9.01 10.00
C HIS A 96 -5.77 -7.85 10.68
N LEU A 97 -5.51 -6.76 9.96
CA LEU A 97 -4.81 -5.57 10.48
C LEU A 97 -5.61 -4.83 11.57
N ALA A 98 -6.94 -4.98 11.61
CA ALA A 98 -7.77 -4.45 12.70
C ALA A 98 -7.44 -5.09 14.07
N LYS A 99 -6.67 -6.18 14.09
CA LYS A 99 -6.19 -6.88 15.29
C LYS A 99 -4.69 -6.69 15.55
N ASP A 100 -4.03 -5.80 14.80
CA ASP A 100 -2.60 -5.52 14.93
C ASP A 100 -2.23 -5.03 16.35
N PRO A 101 -1.03 -5.36 16.87
CA PRO A 101 -0.57 -4.85 18.17
C PRO A 101 -0.48 -3.31 18.22
N ASP A 102 -0.22 -2.65 17.10
CA ASP A 102 -0.12 -1.19 17.01
C ASP A 102 -1.50 -0.53 16.87
N GLU A 103 -1.77 0.49 17.70
CA GLU A 103 -3.05 1.20 17.69
C GLU A 103 -3.31 1.97 16.40
N GLY A 104 -2.28 2.59 15.82
CA GLY A 104 -2.39 3.32 14.57
C GLY A 104 -2.80 2.40 13.43
N VAL A 105 -2.21 1.19 13.37
CA VAL A 105 -2.59 0.16 12.38
C VAL A 105 -4.05 -0.23 12.57
N ARG A 106 -4.47 -0.58 13.80
CA ARG A 106 -5.86 -0.98 14.06
C ARG A 106 -6.87 0.09 13.65
N ARG A 107 -6.58 1.36 13.95
CA ARG A 107 -7.45 2.49 13.62
C ARG A 107 -7.68 2.60 12.12
N TRP A 108 -6.60 2.62 11.33
CA TRP A 108 -6.71 2.73 9.88
C TRP A 108 -7.35 1.49 9.25
N ALA A 109 -6.98 0.30 9.73
CA ALA A 109 -7.54 -0.96 9.23
C ALA A 109 -9.05 -1.06 9.48
N SER A 110 -9.52 -0.68 10.66
CA SER A 110 -10.95 -0.64 10.98
C SER A 110 -11.71 0.36 10.11
N SER A 111 -11.12 1.53 9.86
CA SER A 111 -11.70 2.54 8.97
C SER A 111 -11.81 2.03 7.53
N SER A 112 -10.75 1.42 7.00
CA SER A 112 -10.73 0.83 5.66
C SER A 112 -11.74 -0.32 5.55
N ALA A 113 -11.78 -1.23 6.53
CA ALA A 113 -12.72 -2.34 6.55
C ALA A 113 -14.18 -1.87 6.65
N HIS A 114 -14.45 -0.78 7.36
CA HIS A 114 -15.76 -0.14 7.37
C HIS A 114 -16.11 0.43 5.99
N ALA A 115 -15.20 1.21 5.40
CA ALA A 115 -15.39 1.79 4.08
C ALA A 115 -15.71 0.72 3.01
N LEU A 116 -14.97 -0.39 3.00
CA LEU A 116 -15.21 -1.50 2.07
C LEU A 116 -16.60 -2.12 2.22
N ARG A 117 -17.05 -2.36 3.46
CA ARG A 117 -18.37 -2.93 3.73
C ARG A 117 -19.52 -1.99 3.35
N THR A 118 -19.31 -0.68 3.46
CA THR A 118 -20.32 0.31 3.05
C THR A 118 -20.37 0.54 1.54
N GLN A 119 -19.33 0.11 0.80
CA GLN A 119 -19.24 0.27 -0.65
C GLN A 119 -19.85 -0.92 -1.43
N THR A 120 -20.08 -2.07 -0.79
CA THR A 120 -20.76 -3.22 -1.43
C THR A 120 -22.25 -2.91 -1.54
N PRO A 121 -22.83 -2.79 -2.75
CA PRO A 121 -24.28 -2.69 -2.89
C PRO A 121 -24.91 -4.02 -2.47
N ASN A 122 -26.03 -3.91 -1.76
CA ASN A 122 -26.96 -5.01 -1.47
C ASN A 122 -27.46 -5.66 -2.77
#